data_AF-A0AAD6JKN6-F1
#
_entry.id   AF-A0AAD6JKN6-F1
#
_cell.length_a   1.000
_cell.length_b   1.000
_cell.length_c   1.000
_cell.angle_alpha   90.00
_cell.angle_beta   90.00
_cell.angle_gamma   90.00
#
_symmetry.space_group_name_H-M   'P 1'
#
loop_
_entity.id
_entity.type
_entity.pdbx_description
1 polymer ?
#
loop_
_entity_poly.entity_id
_entity_poly.type
_entity_poly.pdbx_seq_one_letter_code
_entity_poly.pdbx_strand_id
1 'polypeptide(L)'
;MPAGHGLRSRTRDLFARPFRKKGYIPLTTYLRCYKIGEYVDVKVNGAIHKGMPHKFYHGRTGRVWNVTKRAIGVEVNKQVGNRIIRKRIHVRVEHLMPSRCAEEFRLRKKKNDQLKAEAKAKGEVISTKRQPKGPKPGFMVEGATLETVTPIPYDVVNDLKGGY
;
A
#
# COMPACT_ATOMS: atom_id res chain seq x y z
N MET A 1 23.08 -12.07 -27.33
CA MET A 1 23.41 -12.62 -26.00
C MET A 1 22.12 -13.05 -25.29
N PRO A 2 21.87 -14.36 -25.08
CA PRO A 2 20.77 -14.78 -24.22
C PRO A 2 21.03 -14.22 -22.81
N ALA A 3 20.12 -13.38 -22.32
CA ALA A 3 20.26 -12.78 -21.00
C ALA A 3 20.19 -13.88 -19.93
N GLY A 4 21.15 -13.92 -19.00
CA GLY A 4 21.09 -14.84 -17.87
C GLY A 4 19.78 -14.67 -17.09
N HIS A 5 18.87 -15.64 -17.19
CA HIS A 5 17.58 -15.65 -16.50
C HIS A 5 17.72 -16.02 -15.01
N GLY A 6 18.65 -15.35 -14.32
CA GLY A 6 18.93 -15.57 -12.91
C GLY A 6 17.71 -15.24 -12.04
N LEU A 7 17.27 -16.21 -11.25
CA LEU A 7 16.12 -16.10 -10.34
C LEU A 7 16.20 -14.88 -9.41
N ARG A 8 17.44 -14.48 -9.05
CA ARG A 8 17.75 -13.35 -8.16
C ARG A 8 18.55 -12.23 -8.84
N SER A 9 18.54 -12.15 -10.17
CA SER A 9 19.19 -11.01 -10.84
C SER A 9 18.53 -9.68 -10.43
N ARG A 10 19.33 -8.63 -10.21
CA ARG A 10 18.85 -7.29 -9.81
C ARG A 10 18.03 -7.26 -8.50
N THR A 11 18.32 -8.14 -7.53
CA THR A 11 17.62 -8.15 -6.22
C THR A 11 18.40 -7.53 -5.07
N ARG A 12 19.49 -6.80 -5.35
CA ARG A 12 20.37 -6.20 -4.32
C ARG A 12 19.54 -5.41 -3.31
N ASP A 13 18.80 -4.40 -3.76
CA ASP A 13 18.00 -3.56 -2.87
C ASP A 13 16.64 -4.19 -2.52
N LEU A 14 16.11 -5.06 -3.39
CA LEU A 14 14.82 -5.72 -3.16
C LEU A 14 14.84 -6.64 -1.93
N PHE A 15 15.95 -7.37 -1.72
CA PHE A 15 16.10 -8.33 -0.62
C PHE A 15 17.03 -7.83 0.49
N ALA A 16 17.84 -6.79 0.24
CA ALA A 16 18.58 -6.13 1.30
C ALA A 16 17.61 -5.57 2.35
N ARG A 17 18.00 -5.71 3.62
CA ARG A 17 17.25 -5.14 4.74
C ARG A 17 17.80 -3.74 5.05
N PRO A 18 16.93 -2.75 5.30
CA PRO A 18 17.36 -1.40 5.59
C PRO A 18 18.13 -1.31 6.92
N PHE A 19 18.80 -0.19 7.12
CA PHE A 19 19.47 0.12 8.38
C PHE A 19 18.49 0.02 9.57
N ARG A 20 19.00 -0.43 10.73
CA ARG A 20 18.20 -0.74 11.95
C ARG A 20 17.12 -1.81 11.79
N LYS A 21 17.11 -2.52 10.66
CA LYS A 21 16.26 -3.70 10.43
C LYS A 21 17.10 -4.91 10.05
N LYS A 22 18.39 -4.98 10.41
CA LYS A 22 19.24 -6.17 10.24
C LYS A 22 19.05 -7.15 11.43
N GLY A 23 19.61 -8.35 11.36
CA GLY A 23 19.51 -9.37 12.43
C GLY A 23 18.35 -10.35 12.25
N TYR A 24 17.97 -11.08 13.31
CA TYR A 24 16.87 -12.04 13.22
C TYR A 24 15.49 -11.34 13.14
N ILE A 25 14.48 -12.02 12.57
CA ILE A 25 13.11 -11.49 12.48
C ILE A 25 12.39 -11.69 13.83
N PRO A 26 11.56 -10.74 14.31
CA PRO A 26 10.80 -10.92 15.54
C PRO A 26 9.85 -12.12 15.48
N LEU A 27 9.63 -12.77 16.63
CA LEU A 27 8.76 -13.94 16.76
C LEU A 27 7.30 -13.66 16.40
N THR A 28 6.87 -12.40 16.50
CA THR A 28 5.52 -11.96 16.16
C THR A 28 5.14 -12.27 14.71
N THR A 29 6.10 -12.30 13.78
CA THR A 29 5.83 -12.69 12.40
C THR A 29 5.47 -14.16 12.30
N TYR A 30 6.19 -15.05 12.99
CA TYR A 30 5.93 -16.50 12.95
C TYR A 30 4.60 -16.89 13.61
N LEU A 31 4.24 -16.22 14.71
CA LEU A 31 3.03 -16.49 15.47
C LEU A 31 1.77 -15.87 14.84
N ARG A 32 1.92 -15.12 13.74
CA ARG A 32 0.80 -14.46 13.09
C ARG A 32 -0.08 -15.48 12.37
N CYS A 33 -1.32 -15.62 12.84
CA CYS A 33 -2.31 -16.45 12.18
C CYS A 33 -2.93 -15.73 10.97
N TYR A 34 -3.12 -16.46 9.88
CA TYR A 34 -3.79 -15.99 8.68
C TYR A 34 -4.97 -16.89 8.35
N LYS A 35 -6.05 -16.29 7.86
CA LYS A 35 -7.27 -17.01 7.48
C LYS A 35 -7.48 -16.96 5.97
N ILE A 36 -8.17 -17.97 5.45
CA ILE A 36 -8.56 -18.02 4.04
C ILE A 36 -9.38 -16.77 3.71
N GLY A 37 -9.04 -16.13 2.60
CA GLY A 37 -9.71 -14.94 2.11
C GLY A 37 -9.19 -13.61 2.64
N GLU A 38 -8.25 -13.61 3.60
CA GLU A 38 -7.58 -12.39 4.05
C GLU A 38 -6.62 -11.83 3.00
N TYR A 39 -6.42 -10.51 3.02
CA TYR A 39 -5.45 -9.83 2.16
C TYR A 39 -4.09 -9.77 2.85
N VAL A 40 -3.06 -10.16 2.10
CA VAL A 40 -1.68 -10.23 2.58
C VAL A 40 -0.75 -9.61 1.57
N ASP A 41 0.27 -8.92 2.06
CA ASP A 41 1.33 -8.37 1.26
C ASP A 41 2.51 -9.32 1.24
N VAL A 42 2.99 -9.65 0.04
CA VAL A 42 4.17 -10.48 -0.16
C VAL A 42 5.40 -9.58 -0.05
N LYS A 43 6.01 -9.54 1.12
CA LYS A 43 7.22 -8.74 1.39
C LYS A 43 8.31 -9.65 1.93
N VAL A 44 9.27 -9.94 1.07
CA VAL A 44 10.37 -10.85 1.40
C VAL A 44 11.28 -10.25 2.47
N ASN A 45 11.67 -11.10 3.42
CA ASN A 45 12.66 -10.78 4.43
C ASN A 45 13.95 -11.52 4.11
N GLY A 46 15.00 -10.78 3.73
CA GLY A 46 16.28 -11.35 3.31
C GLY A 46 17.05 -12.13 4.38
N ALA A 47 16.66 -12.06 5.66
CA ALA A 47 17.29 -12.88 6.71
C ALA A 47 16.83 -14.35 6.69
N ILE A 48 15.71 -14.66 6.02
CA ILE A 48 15.21 -16.02 5.86
C ILE A 48 15.26 -16.39 4.38
N HIS A 49 16.09 -17.37 4.03
CA HIS A 49 16.30 -17.74 2.63
C HIS A 49 15.28 -18.76 2.11
N LYS A 50 14.69 -19.56 3.02
CA LYS A 50 13.78 -20.66 2.66
C LYS A 50 12.37 -20.14 2.46
N GLY A 51 11.70 -20.61 1.39
CA GLY A 51 10.31 -20.25 1.12
C GLY A 51 10.11 -18.85 0.53
N MET A 52 11.19 -18.20 0.10
CA MET A 52 11.14 -16.93 -0.62
C MET A 52 10.43 -17.12 -1.98
N PRO A 53 9.47 -16.25 -2.32
CA PRO A 53 8.90 -16.21 -3.66
C PRO A 53 9.89 -15.64 -4.68
N HIS A 54 9.60 -15.83 -5.97
CA HIS A 54 10.31 -15.12 -7.03
C HIS A 54 10.15 -13.60 -6.86
N LYS A 55 11.22 -12.84 -7.14
CA LYS A 55 11.31 -11.37 -6.95
C LYS A 55 10.15 -10.57 -7.55
N PHE A 56 9.53 -11.07 -8.63
CA PHE A 56 8.36 -10.45 -9.26
C PHE A 56 7.19 -10.22 -8.28
N TYR A 57 6.99 -11.16 -7.33
CA TYR A 57 5.86 -11.12 -6.41
C TYR A 57 6.13 -10.23 -5.19
N HIS A 58 7.36 -9.75 -5.00
CA HIS A 58 7.68 -8.83 -3.91
C HIS A 58 6.92 -7.51 -4.06
N GLY A 59 6.29 -7.04 -2.98
CA GLY A 59 5.47 -5.85 -2.95
C GLY A 59 4.08 -6.03 -3.57
N ARG A 60 3.67 -7.26 -3.91
CA ARG A 60 2.31 -7.52 -4.39
C ARG A 60 1.40 -7.93 -3.24
N THR A 61 0.20 -7.39 -3.24
CA THR A 61 -0.89 -7.85 -2.38
C THR A 61 -1.61 -9.00 -3.06
N GLY A 62 -1.93 -10.04 -2.28
CA GLY A 62 -2.72 -11.17 -2.72
C GLY A 62 -3.75 -11.57 -1.70
N ARG A 63 -4.56 -12.56 -2.07
CA ARG A 63 -5.56 -13.16 -1.18
C ARG A 63 -5.10 -14.55 -0.75
N VAL A 64 -5.25 -14.87 0.53
CA VAL A 64 -4.96 -16.22 1.04
C VAL A 64 -5.96 -17.21 0.45
N TRP A 65 -5.48 -18.23 -0.24
CA TRP A 65 -6.33 -19.29 -0.82
C TRP A 65 -6.19 -20.63 -0.09
N ASN A 66 -5.05 -20.90 0.54
CA ASN A 66 -4.79 -22.12 1.30
C ASN A 66 -3.79 -21.85 2.44
N VAL A 67 -3.83 -22.64 3.50
CA VAL A 67 -2.92 -22.58 4.64
C VAL A 67 -2.32 -23.97 4.84
N THR A 68 -0.99 -24.05 4.84
CA THR A 68 -0.25 -25.29 5.10
C THR A 68 0.57 -25.15 6.39
N LYS A 69 1.21 -26.23 6.85
CA LYS A 69 1.92 -26.28 8.15
C LYS A 69 2.93 -25.14 8.38
N ARG A 70 3.65 -24.69 7.35
CA ARG A 70 4.72 -23.67 7.45
C ARG A 70 4.62 -22.54 6.43
N ALA A 71 3.68 -22.66 5.49
CA ALA A 71 3.55 -21.74 4.36
C ALA A 71 2.09 -21.46 4.05
N ILE A 72 1.85 -20.30 3.49
CA ILE A 72 0.53 -19.84 3.10
C ILE A 72 0.49 -19.78 1.58
N GLY A 73 -0.58 -20.35 1.04
CA GLY A 73 -0.94 -20.20 -0.36
C GLY A 73 -1.54 -18.83 -0.58
N VAL A 74 -0.86 -17.99 -1.37
CA VAL A 74 -1.33 -16.66 -1.74
C VAL A 74 -1.63 -16.63 -3.24
N GLU A 75 -2.76 -16.05 -3.59
CA GLU A 75 -3.18 -15.84 -4.97
C GLU A 75 -2.89 -14.39 -5.36
N VAL A 76 -2.07 -14.22 -6.40
CA VAL A 76 -1.59 -12.93 -6.89
C VAL A 76 -1.77 -12.84 -8.40
N ASN A 77 -2.19 -11.68 -8.88
CA ASN A 77 -2.26 -11.42 -10.31
C ASN A 77 -0.86 -11.14 -10.88
N LYS A 78 -0.51 -11.82 -11.97
CA LYS A 78 0.71 -11.58 -12.73
C LYS A 78 0.36 -11.30 -14.18
N GLN A 79 0.88 -10.20 -14.71
CA GLN A 79 0.84 -9.94 -16.14
C GLN A 79 1.86 -10.86 -16.84
N VAL A 80 1.38 -11.61 -17.83
CA VAL A 80 2.18 -12.51 -18.67
C VAL A 80 1.88 -12.18 -20.12
N GLY A 81 2.81 -11.48 -20.77
CA GLY A 81 2.56 -10.87 -22.08
C GLY A 81 1.36 -9.92 -22.02
N ASN A 82 0.35 -10.19 -22.86
CA ASN A 82 -0.80 -9.31 -23.06
C ASN A 82 -1.97 -9.60 -22.11
N ARG A 83 -1.86 -10.59 -21.20
CA ARG A 83 -2.96 -11.00 -20.31
C ARG A 83 -2.55 -11.03 -18.84
N ILE A 84 -3.54 -10.81 -17.97
CA ILE A 84 -3.40 -10.93 -16.53
C ILE A 84 -3.84 -12.33 -16.11
N ILE A 85 -2.94 -13.08 -15.47
CA ILE A 85 -3.19 -14.44 -15.02
C ILE A 85 -3.11 -14.48 -13.49
N ARG A 86 -4.11 -15.10 -12.86
CA ARG A 86 -4.08 -15.43 -11.43
C ARG A 86 -3.06 -16.53 -11.19
N LYS A 87 -2.04 -16.25 -10.39
CA LYS A 87 -0.99 -17.21 -10.02
C LYS A 87 -1.12 -17.53 -8.53
N ARG A 88 -1.14 -18.82 -8.21
CA ARG A 88 -1.07 -19.32 -6.84
C ARG A 88 0.38 -19.59 -6.49
N ILE A 89 0.85 -18.98 -5.42
CA ILE A 89 2.22 -19.16 -4.90
C ILE A 89 2.16 -19.64 -3.46
N HIS A 90 3.11 -20.48 -3.07
CA HIS A 90 3.31 -20.85 -1.68
C HIS A 90 4.47 -20.04 -1.11
N VAL A 91 4.18 -19.28 -0.07
CA VAL A 91 5.13 -18.37 0.57
C VAL A 91 5.13 -18.63 2.06
N ARG A 92 6.30 -18.70 2.69
CA ARG A 92 6.34 -18.87 4.15
C ARG A 92 5.91 -17.61 4.88
N VAL A 93 5.46 -17.78 6.12
CA VAL A 93 4.89 -16.72 6.95
C VAL A 93 5.87 -15.54 7.15
N GLU A 94 7.17 -15.81 7.20
CA GLU A 94 8.24 -14.82 7.36
C GLU A 94 8.31 -13.78 6.23
N HIS A 95 7.68 -14.07 5.08
CA HIS A 95 7.68 -13.23 3.89
C HIS A 95 6.30 -12.64 3.60
N LEU A 96 5.37 -12.80 4.53
CA LEU A 96 4.02 -12.27 4.44
C LEU A 96 3.80 -11.22 5.52
N MET A 97 3.08 -10.18 5.14
CA MET A 97 2.61 -9.14 6.05
C MET A 97 1.09 -9.03 5.92
N PRO A 98 0.34 -8.84 7.02
CA PRO A 98 -1.08 -8.57 6.92
C PRO A 98 -1.31 -7.24 6.22
N SER A 99 -2.13 -7.22 5.17
CA SER A 99 -2.38 -5.99 4.44
C SER A 99 -3.44 -5.14 5.14
N ARG A 100 -3.18 -3.85 5.27
CA ARG A 100 -4.14 -2.87 5.81
C ARG A 100 -5.12 -2.33 4.76
N CYS A 101 -4.97 -2.73 3.50
CA CYS A 101 -5.75 -2.19 2.38
C CYS A 101 -7.28 -2.34 2.55
N ALA A 102 -7.72 -3.41 3.23
CA ALA A 102 -9.14 -3.70 3.46
C ALA A 102 -9.62 -3.31 4.87
N GLU A 103 -8.74 -2.84 5.75
CA GLU A 103 -9.05 -2.57 7.15
C GLU A 103 -10.01 -1.39 7.30
N GLU A 104 -9.67 -0.24 6.72
CA GLU A 104 -10.52 0.96 6.70
C GLU A 104 -11.88 0.67 6.06
N PHE A 105 -11.88 -0.04 4.92
CA PHE A 105 -13.11 -0.43 4.23
C PHE A 105 -14.01 -1.30 5.12
N ARG A 106 -13.45 -2.26 5.85
CA ARG A 106 -14.21 -3.15 6.75
C ARG A 106 -14.79 -2.37 7.93
N LEU A 107 -14.01 -1.48 8.54
CA LEU A 107 -14.46 -0.62 9.64
C LEU A 107 -15.58 0.31 9.16
N ARG A 108 -15.42 0.92 7.99
CA ARG A 108 -16.45 1.76 7.38
C ARG A 108 -17.74 0.99 7.08
N LYS A 109 -17.64 -0.24 6.56
CA LYS A 109 -18.82 -1.09 6.32
C LYS A 109 -19.61 -1.30 7.61
N LYS A 110 -18.94 -1.70 8.69
CA LYS A 110 -19.57 -1.88 10.01
C LYS A 110 -20.26 -0.60 10.50
N LYS A 111 -19.56 0.54 10.43
CA LYS A 111 -20.12 1.85 10.81
C LYS A 111 -21.34 2.22 9.98
N ASN A 112 -21.28 2.00 8.66
CA ASN A 112 -22.40 2.29 7.76
C ASN A 112 -23.61 1.39 8.06
N ASP A 113 -23.38 0.12 8.37
CA ASP A 113 -24.46 -0.82 8.69
C ASP A 113 -25.14 -0.45 10.02
N GLN A 114 -24.36 0.01 11.02
CA GLN A 114 -24.90 0.57 12.28
C GLN A 114 -25.77 1.80 12.03
N LEU A 115 -25.26 2.79 11.29
CA LEU A 115 -26.02 4.02 10.97
C LEU A 115 -27.32 3.71 10.22
N LYS A 116 -27.32 2.74 9.31
CA LYS A 116 -28.53 2.31 8.60
C LYS A 116 -29.56 1.66 9.53
N ALA A 117 -29.11 0.86 10.49
CA ALA A 117 -29.99 0.23 11.46
C ALA A 117 -30.63 1.28 12.38
N GLU A 118 -29.85 2.24 12.86
CA GLU A 118 -30.33 3.37 13.68
C GLU A 118 -31.32 4.26 12.92
N ALA A 119 -31.00 4.62 11.67
CA ALA A 119 -31.90 5.41 10.83
C ALA A 119 -33.22 4.68 10.54
N LYS A 120 -33.16 3.36 10.28
CA LYS A 120 -34.36 2.54 10.11
C LYS A 120 -35.22 2.51 11.37
N ALA A 121 -34.62 2.44 12.56
CA ALA A 121 -35.35 2.49 13.82
C ALA A 121 -36.02 3.86 14.07
N LYS A 122 -35.39 4.96 13.62
CA LYS A 122 -35.94 6.32 13.69
C LYS A 122 -36.94 6.65 12.56
N GLY A 123 -37.00 5.85 11.50
CA GLY A 123 -37.80 6.13 10.30
C GLY A 123 -37.17 7.16 9.35
N GLU A 124 -35.89 7.48 9.53
CA GLU A 124 -35.16 8.45 8.71
C GLU A 124 -34.47 7.75 7.51
N VAL A 125 -34.41 8.44 6.37
CA VAL A 125 -33.66 7.96 5.19
C VAL A 125 -32.29 8.63 5.14
N ILE A 126 -31.22 7.84 5.30
CA ILE A 126 -29.85 8.33 5.27
C ILE A 126 -29.08 7.84 4.04
N SER A 127 -28.10 8.64 3.58
CA SER A 127 -27.15 8.24 2.54
C SER A 127 -25.78 7.97 3.13
N THR A 128 -25.29 6.73 3.03
CA THR A 128 -23.93 6.35 3.49
C THR A 128 -22.88 6.39 2.37
N LYS A 129 -23.21 7.01 1.23
CA LYS A 129 -22.27 7.16 0.09
C LYS A 129 -21.22 8.22 0.44
N ARG A 130 -19.97 8.00 0.03
CA ARG A 130 -18.91 9.01 0.16
C ARG A 130 -19.18 10.12 -0.84
N GLN A 131 -19.10 11.36 -0.38
CA GLN A 131 -19.17 12.53 -1.24
C GLN A 131 -17.76 13.05 -1.55
N PRO A 132 -17.49 13.49 -2.78
CA PRO A 132 -16.28 14.25 -3.06
C PRO A 132 -16.28 15.55 -2.26
N LYS A 133 -15.12 16.19 -2.15
CA LYS A 133 -15.01 17.50 -1.49
C LYS A 133 -15.86 18.51 -2.28
N GLY A 134 -16.86 19.09 -1.60
CA GLY A 134 -17.70 20.15 -2.16
C GLY A 134 -16.99 21.50 -2.23
N PRO A 135 -17.66 22.53 -2.79
CA PRO A 135 -17.17 23.90 -2.74
C PRO A 135 -17.00 24.34 -1.28
N LYS A 136 -16.00 25.19 -1.02
CA LYS A 136 -15.81 25.76 0.32
C LYS A 136 -17.03 26.62 0.66
N PRO A 137 -17.59 26.52 1.88
CA PRO A 137 -18.61 27.46 2.32
C PRO A 137 -18.00 28.87 2.43
N GLY A 138 -18.85 29.89 2.36
CA GLY A 138 -18.45 31.25 2.70
C GLY A 138 -18.00 31.32 4.17
N PHE A 139 -17.00 32.14 4.45
CA PHE A 139 -16.56 32.44 5.80
C PHE A 139 -16.25 33.94 5.90
N MET A 140 -16.46 34.53 7.08
CA MET A 140 -16.06 35.91 7.33
C MET A 140 -14.61 35.94 7.80
N VAL A 141 -13.87 36.94 7.35
CA VAL A 141 -12.49 37.20 7.77
C VAL A 141 -12.54 38.40 8.71
N GLU A 142 -12.32 38.16 10.01
CA GLU A 142 -12.23 39.22 11.02
C GLU A 142 -10.77 39.58 11.29
N GLY A 143 -10.47 40.87 11.41
CA GLY A 143 -9.16 41.35 11.88
C GLY A 143 -7.98 41.17 10.91
N ALA A 144 -8.21 40.97 9.62
CA ALA A 144 -7.12 40.86 8.64
C ALA A 144 -6.49 42.24 8.36
N THR A 145 -5.22 42.41 8.72
CA THR A 145 -4.37 43.48 8.18
C THR A 145 -4.12 43.20 6.70
N LEU A 146 -4.76 43.98 5.83
CA LEU A 146 -4.61 43.86 4.38
C LEU A 146 -3.25 44.44 3.98
N GLU A 147 -2.31 43.58 3.57
CA GLU A 147 -1.08 44.01 2.92
C GLU A 147 -1.30 44.04 1.40
N THR A 148 -1.26 45.24 0.82
CA THR A 148 -1.33 45.42 -0.63
C THR A 148 0.04 45.12 -1.24
N VAL A 149 0.19 43.94 -1.85
CA VAL A 149 1.40 43.58 -2.60
C VAL A 149 1.23 43.99 -4.06
N THR A 150 2.14 44.84 -4.57
CA THR A 150 2.22 45.18 -5.99
C THR A 150 3.15 44.19 -6.73
N PRO A 151 2.86 43.86 -8.00
CA PRO A 151 3.74 43.01 -8.79
C PRO A 151 5.09 43.72 -9.00
N ILE A 152 6.19 43.01 -8.75
CA ILE A 152 7.54 43.48 -9.08
C ILE A 152 7.73 43.31 -10.59
N PRO A 153 8.24 44.33 -11.32
CA PRO A 153 8.57 44.19 -12.73
C PRO A 153 9.64 43.11 -12.96
N TYR A 154 9.56 42.43 -14.11
CA TYR A 154 10.45 41.32 -14.44
C TYR A 154 11.85 41.84 -14.80
N ASP A 155 12.85 41.52 -13.99
CA ASP A 155 14.25 41.70 -14.35
C ASP A 155 14.80 40.41 -14.99
N VAL A 156 15.31 40.52 -16.22
CA VAL A 156 16.07 39.43 -16.85
C VAL A 156 17.44 39.37 -16.18
N VAL A 157 17.56 38.58 -15.11
CA VAL A 157 18.87 38.30 -14.53
C VAL A 157 19.60 37.34 -15.48
N ASN A 158 20.51 37.89 -16.29
CA ASN A 158 21.53 37.10 -16.97
C ASN A 158 22.56 36.65 -15.91
N ASP A 159 22.30 35.53 -15.23
CA ASP A 159 23.27 34.89 -14.32
C ASP A 159 24.56 34.39 -15.04
N LEU A 160 24.68 34.65 -16.34
CA LEU A 160 25.87 34.41 -17.15
C LEU A 160 26.08 35.56 -18.15
N LYS A 161 26.47 36.76 -17.69
CA LYS A 161 27.26 37.73 -18.49
C LYS A 161 27.80 38.87 -17.64
N GLY A 162 29.04 38.70 -17.17
CA GLY A 162 29.77 39.72 -16.42
C GLY A 162 31.23 39.41 -16.09
N GLY A 163 31.99 38.80 -17.02
CA GLY A 163 33.45 38.96 -17.12
C GLY A 163 34.35 38.07 -16.25
N TYR A 164 35.09 37.19 -16.94
CA TYR A 164 36.13 36.22 -16.51
C TYR A 164 35.65 34.91 -15.88
#